data_AF-A0A3M7PCP9-F1
#
_entry.id   AF-A0A3M7PCP9-F1
#
_cell.length_a   1.000
_cell.length_b   1.000
_cell.length_c   1.000
_cell.angle_alpha   90.00
_cell.angle_beta   90.00
_cell.angle_gamma   90.00
#
_symmetry.space_group_name_H-M   'P 1'
#
loop_
_entity.id
_entity.type
_entity.pdbx_description
1 polymer ?
#
loop_
_entity_poly.entity_id
_entity_poly.type
_entity_poly.pdbx_seq_one_letter_code
_entity_poly.pdbx_strand_id
1 'polypeptide(L)'
;MFPIREKEIKDLISRLSADSFDNVSKFTRSIKGSKKIQNSKSRGDYASMNKKLMEVDWVDLFRTKDTNECYEYFVGKYNEMCQKFIPDKTKKINKDPQWLHLELKKRIRNKNKMWNKLLANRFRNKYLVDEYKRTKKMLDNEIRISIREYEKDLCMKAKNNPKLLFSYVKRRQFVKERIRTLQDKDGKVKEELNEICQVLNEQFKSVFVHENPNNIPILE
;
A
#
# COMPACT_ATOMS: atom_id res chain seq x y z
N MET A 1 23.47 13.94 -6.90
CA MET A 1 22.81 12.66 -7.28
C MET A 1 23.93 11.62 -7.42
N PHE A 2 24.20 10.84 -6.37
CA PHE A 2 25.34 9.91 -6.38
C PHE A 2 25.00 8.65 -7.20
N PRO A 3 25.76 8.32 -8.24
CA PRO A 3 25.54 7.10 -9.00
C PRO A 3 25.87 5.90 -8.09
N ILE A 4 24.88 5.04 -7.86
CA ILE A 4 25.04 3.80 -7.09
C ILE A 4 26.10 2.97 -7.80
N ARG A 5 27.22 2.71 -7.12
CA ARG A 5 28.38 2.05 -7.73
C ARG A 5 28.03 0.60 -8.02
N GLU A 6 28.53 0.05 -9.13
CA GLU A 6 28.22 -1.31 -9.59
C GLU A 6 28.47 -2.39 -8.50
N LYS A 7 29.44 -2.14 -7.60
CA LYS A 7 29.73 -2.96 -6.43
C LYS A 7 28.60 -2.97 -5.39
N GLU A 8 27.94 -1.83 -5.17
CA GLU A 8 26.78 -1.71 -4.28
C GLU A 8 25.56 -2.42 -4.87
N ILE A 9 25.39 -2.40 -6.20
CA ILE A 9 24.35 -3.16 -6.90
C ILE A 9 24.59 -4.68 -6.76
N LYS A 10 25.84 -5.13 -6.96
CA LYS A 10 26.23 -6.54 -6.81
C LYS A 10 26.04 -7.05 -5.37
N ASP A 11 26.38 -6.23 -4.38
CA ASP A 11 26.18 -6.55 -2.96
C ASP A 11 24.68 -6.60 -2.60
N LEU A 12 23.87 -5.66 -3.12
CA LEU A 12 22.41 -5.67 -2.94
C LEU A 12 21.77 -6.95 -3.52
N ILE A 13 22.21 -7.38 -4.71
CA ILE A 13 21.74 -8.61 -5.38
C ILE A 13 22.08 -9.85 -4.54
N SER A 14 23.29 -9.90 -3.96
CA SER A 14 23.72 -11.02 -3.11
C SER A 14 22.86 -11.14 -1.84
N ARG A 15 22.60 -10.00 -1.18
CA ARG A 15 21.75 -9.92 0.03
C ARG A 15 20.29 -10.28 -0.26
N LEU A 16 19.73 -9.77 -1.36
CA LEU A 16 18.36 -10.09 -1.79
C LEU A 16 18.16 -11.58 -2.12
N SER A 17 19.19 -12.25 -2.66
CA SER A 17 19.17 -13.69 -2.94
C SER A 17 19.17 -14.54 -1.67
N ALA A 18 19.86 -14.13 -0.60
CA ALA A 18 19.90 -14.84 0.68
C ALA A 18 18.56 -14.69 1.45
N ASP A 19 18.01 -13.48 1.49
CA ASP A 19 16.74 -13.17 2.17
C ASP A 19 15.50 -13.73 1.45
N SER A 20 15.65 -14.23 0.23
CA SER A 20 14.55 -14.81 -0.57
C SER A 20 14.01 -16.12 0.04
N PHE A 21 14.86 -16.91 0.71
CA PHE A 21 14.51 -18.28 1.10
C PHE A 21 13.50 -18.35 2.26
N ASP A 22 13.66 -17.53 3.30
CA ASP A 22 12.75 -17.50 4.44
C ASP A 22 11.49 -16.67 4.19
N ASN A 23 11.57 -15.68 3.30
CA ASN A 23 10.46 -14.79 3.00
C ASN A 23 9.45 -15.37 2.01
N VAL A 24 9.84 -16.30 1.13
CA VAL A 24 8.87 -16.95 0.21
C VAL A 24 7.85 -17.81 0.98
N SER A 25 8.26 -18.49 2.06
CA SER A 25 7.34 -19.29 2.89
C SER A 25 6.41 -18.45 3.78
N LYS A 26 6.86 -17.27 4.22
CA LYS A 26 6.08 -16.33 5.05
C LYS A 26 5.18 -15.43 4.20
N PHE A 27 5.61 -15.02 3.00
CA PHE A 27 4.80 -14.25 2.05
C PHE A 27 3.65 -15.08 1.47
N THR A 28 3.85 -16.37 1.20
CA THR A 28 2.77 -17.24 0.71
C THR A 28 1.64 -17.47 1.73
N ARG A 29 1.89 -17.26 3.03
CA ARG A 29 0.82 -17.24 4.07
C ARG A 29 -0.01 -15.94 4.08
N SER A 30 0.50 -14.84 3.52
CA SER A 30 -0.21 -13.56 3.39
C SER A 30 -1.09 -13.48 2.13
N ILE A 31 -1.31 -14.61 1.43
CA ILE A 31 -2.25 -14.73 0.31
C ILE A 31 -3.65 -15.15 0.83
N LYS A 32 -4.06 -14.68 2.00
CA LYS A 32 -5.50 -14.60 2.33
C LYS A 32 -5.97 -13.25 1.82
N GLY A 33 -6.72 -13.26 0.73
CA GLY A 33 -7.17 -12.04 0.06
C GLY A 33 -8.03 -11.18 0.98
N SER A 34 -7.45 -10.09 1.49
CA SER A 34 -8.23 -9.04 2.12
C SER A 34 -9.02 -8.32 1.02
N LYS A 35 -10.33 -8.22 1.20
CA LYS A 35 -11.21 -7.40 0.36
C LYS A 35 -11.18 -5.99 0.96
N LYS A 36 -10.80 -4.99 0.17
CA LYS A 36 -11.05 -3.59 0.55
C LYS A 36 -12.33 -3.18 -0.12
N ILE A 37 -13.29 -2.80 0.71
CA ILE A 37 -14.47 -2.08 0.27
C ILE A 37 -14.00 -0.66 -0.04
N GLN A 38 -14.30 -0.18 -1.24
CA GLN A 38 -14.02 1.19 -1.66
C GLN A 38 -15.22 1.68 -2.44
N ASN A 39 -15.64 2.92 -2.26
CA ASN A 39 -16.77 3.47 -3.00
C ASN A 39 -16.44 3.56 -4.50
N SER A 40 -17.41 3.20 -5.35
CA SER A 40 -17.29 3.23 -6.79
C SER A 40 -17.57 4.62 -7.34
N LYS A 41 -16.55 5.49 -7.33
CA LYS A 41 -16.66 6.88 -7.81
C LYS A 41 -17.23 7.05 -9.25
N SER A 42 -17.18 6.03 -10.10
CA SER A 42 -17.75 6.11 -11.45
C SER A 42 -19.21 5.67 -11.55
N ARG A 43 -19.76 5.09 -10.48
CA ARG A 43 -21.12 4.52 -10.43
C ARG A 43 -21.99 5.24 -9.40
N GLY A 44 -21.51 6.35 -8.85
CA GLY A 44 -22.27 7.15 -7.89
C GLY A 44 -23.30 8.00 -8.61
N ASP A 45 -24.48 8.11 -8.01
CA ASP A 45 -25.50 9.06 -8.45
C ASP A 45 -25.22 10.44 -7.82
N TYR A 46 -24.32 11.18 -8.46
CA TYR A 46 -23.91 12.51 -8.01
C TYR A 46 -25.01 13.56 -8.17
N ALA A 47 -25.95 13.36 -9.12
CA ALA A 47 -27.04 14.30 -9.33
C ALA A 47 -27.99 14.30 -8.12
N SER A 48 -28.42 13.11 -7.69
CA SER A 48 -29.25 12.95 -6.50
C SER A 48 -28.53 13.34 -5.22
N MET A 49 -27.23 13.00 -5.11
CA MET A 49 -26.39 13.41 -3.98
C MET A 49 -26.30 14.94 -3.85
N ASN A 50 -26.03 15.65 -4.95
CA ASN A 50 -25.95 17.11 -4.95
C ASN A 50 -27.28 17.76 -4.59
N LYS A 51 -28.39 17.25 -5.15
CA LYS A 51 -29.72 17.74 -4.80
C LYS A 51 -29.97 17.62 -3.29
N LYS A 52 -29.64 16.47 -2.69
CA LYS A 52 -29.81 16.25 -1.25
C LYS A 52 -28.88 17.12 -0.39
N LEU A 53 -27.67 17.42 -0.87
CA LEU A 53 -26.75 18.33 -0.18
C LEU A 53 -27.20 19.79 -0.25
N MET A 54 -27.87 20.19 -1.33
CA MET A 54 -28.46 21.53 -1.45
C MET A 54 -29.70 21.72 -0.57
N GLU A 55 -30.42 20.65 -0.26
CA GLU A 55 -31.56 20.67 0.67
C GLU A 55 -31.14 20.85 2.15
N VAL A 56 -29.84 20.74 2.46
CA VAL A 56 -29.33 20.90 3.83
C VAL A 56 -29.12 22.39 4.11
N ASP A 57 -29.73 22.90 5.18
CA ASP A 57 -29.49 24.26 5.66
C ASP A 57 -28.15 24.35 6.42
N TRP A 58 -27.09 24.58 5.65
CA TRP A 58 -25.74 24.74 6.18
C TRP A 58 -25.58 25.98 7.04
N VAL A 59 -26.36 27.03 6.77
CA VAL A 59 -26.25 28.32 7.47
C VAL A 59 -26.72 28.15 8.91
N ASP A 60 -27.88 27.51 9.10
CA ASP A 60 -28.39 27.24 10.45
C ASP A 60 -27.52 26.21 11.19
N LEU A 61 -27.10 25.14 10.50
CA LEU A 61 -26.27 24.08 11.10
C LEU A 61 -24.90 24.58 11.59
N PHE A 62 -24.31 25.57 10.91
CA PHE A 62 -23.00 26.12 11.26
C PHE A 62 -23.06 27.34 12.18
N ARG A 63 -24.23 27.98 12.32
CA ARG A 63 -24.38 29.24 13.07
C ARG A 63 -23.86 29.19 14.50
N THR A 64 -23.96 28.05 15.17
CA THR A 64 -23.62 27.89 16.59
C THR A 64 -22.31 27.13 16.84
N LYS A 65 -21.57 26.79 15.77
CA LYS A 65 -20.43 25.86 15.83
C LYS A 65 -19.11 26.53 15.54
N ASP A 66 -18.03 25.98 16.10
CA ASP A 66 -16.69 26.40 15.74
C ASP A 66 -16.26 25.81 14.37
N THR A 67 -15.14 26.28 13.83
CA THR A 67 -14.65 25.84 12.51
C THR A 67 -14.36 24.34 12.43
N ASN A 68 -13.85 23.73 13.50
CA ASN A 68 -13.56 22.29 13.54
C ASN A 68 -14.86 21.50 13.60
N GLU A 69 -15.79 21.90 14.45
CA GLU A 69 -17.12 21.31 14.56
C GLU A 69 -17.88 21.39 13.24
N CYS A 70 -17.83 22.54 12.55
CA CYS A 70 -18.43 22.70 11.22
C CYS A 70 -17.83 21.71 10.22
N TYR A 71 -16.50 21.56 10.22
CA TYR A 71 -15.80 20.62 9.35
C TYR A 71 -16.18 19.18 9.65
N GLU A 72 -16.22 18.78 10.91
CA GLU A 72 -16.61 17.42 11.32
C GLU A 72 -18.05 17.10 10.92
N TYR A 73 -18.98 18.05 11.12
CA TYR A 73 -20.37 17.90 10.69
C TYR A 73 -20.50 17.79 9.18
N PHE A 74 -19.79 18.64 8.43
CA PHE A 74 -19.76 18.57 6.98
C PHE A 74 -19.25 17.22 6.49
N VAL A 75 -18.10 16.77 7.00
CA VAL A 75 -17.49 15.49 6.65
C VAL A 75 -18.43 14.33 7.01
N GLY A 76 -19.07 14.39 8.17
CA GLY A 76 -20.08 13.42 8.60
C GLY A 76 -21.24 13.32 7.61
N LYS A 77 -21.86 14.45 7.26
CA LYS A 77 -22.97 14.50 6.28
C LYS A 77 -22.53 14.08 4.89
N TYR A 78 -21.37 14.54 4.44
CA TYR A 78 -20.81 14.14 3.15
C TYR A 78 -20.59 12.62 3.06
N ASN A 79 -20.04 12.02 4.12
CA ASN A 79 -19.83 10.57 4.19
C ASN A 79 -21.16 9.80 4.23
N GLU A 80 -22.16 10.28 4.96
CA GLU A 80 -23.52 9.71 4.97
C GLU A 80 -24.11 9.67 3.55
N MET A 81 -24.01 10.78 2.82
CA MET A 81 -24.47 10.85 1.44
C MET A 81 -23.64 9.96 0.51
N CYS A 82 -22.32 9.88 0.71
CA CYS A 82 -21.48 8.96 -0.04
C CYS A 82 -21.87 7.50 0.15
N GLN A 83 -22.29 7.08 1.35
CA GLN A 83 -22.76 5.72 1.61
C GLN A 83 -24.10 5.44 0.92
N LYS A 84 -25.00 6.43 0.86
CA LYS A 84 -26.32 6.30 0.23
C LYS A 84 -26.29 6.30 -1.29
N PHE A 85 -25.49 7.20 -1.89
CA PHE A 85 -25.53 7.47 -3.33
C PHE A 85 -24.35 6.90 -4.10
N ILE A 86 -23.28 6.44 -3.44
CA ILE A 86 -22.12 5.85 -4.11
C ILE A 86 -22.01 4.38 -3.71
N PRO A 87 -22.31 3.45 -4.64
CA PRO A 87 -22.26 2.03 -4.34
C PRO A 87 -20.83 1.58 -4.06
N ASP A 88 -20.70 0.63 -3.15
CA ASP A 88 -19.43 0.01 -2.83
C ASP A 88 -18.93 -0.90 -3.96
N LYS A 89 -17.63 -0.83 -4.24
CA LYS A 89 -16.91 -1.82 -5.04
C LYS A 89 -15.92 -2.59 -4.16
N THR A 90 -15.97 -3.91 -4.29
CA THR A 90 -14.93 -4.76 -3.72
C THR A 90 -13.73 -4.77 -4.65
N LYS A 91 -12.63 -4.18 -4.21
CA LYS A 91 -11.36 -4.27 -4.93
C LYS A 91 -10.53 -5.41 -4.35
N LYS A 92 -10.08 -6.30 -5.24
CA LYS A 92 -9.04 -7.27 -4.87
C LYS A 92 -7.75 -6.49 -4.61
N ILE A 93 -7.32 -6.46 -3.35
CA ILE A 93 -6.12 -5.72 -2.94
C ILE A 93 -4.86 -6.44 -3.45
N ASN A 94 -4.89 -7.77 -3.45
CA ASN A 94 -3.75 -8.58 -3.83
C ASN A 94 -3.64 -8.64 -5.35
N LYS A 95 -2.78 -7.77 -5.88
CA LYS A 95 -2.18 -7.96 -7.20
C LYS A 95 -1.19 -9.10 -7.10
N ASP A 96 -1.17 -9.94 -8.14
CA ASP A 96 -0.14 -10.97 -8.26
C ASP A 96 1.24 -10.28 -8.24
N PRO A 97 2.26 -10.91 -7.63
CA PRO A 97 3.62 -10.39 -7.68
C PRO A 97 4.07 -10.20 -9.14
N GLN A 98 4.86 -9.17 -9.42
CA GLN A 98 5.26 -8.86 -10.80
C GLN A 98 6.15 -9.94 -11.44
N TRP A 99 6.87 -10.72 -10.63
CA TRP A 99 7.62 -11.88 -11.09
C TRP A 99 6.71 -13.09 -11.41
N LEU A 100 5.44 -13.08 -10.99
CA LEU A 100 4.53 -14.21 -11.22
C LEU A 100 3.87 -14.13 -12.60
N HIS A 101 4.35 -14.95 -13.53
CA HIS A 101 3.77 -15.10 -14.85
C HIS A 101 2.77 -16.27 -14.93
N LEU A 102 2.00 -16.34 -16.03
CA LEU A 102 0.87 -17.25 -16.19
C LEU A 102 1.25 -18.73 -16.03
N GLU A 103 2.40 -19.13 -16.58
CA GLU A 103 2.84 -20.52 -16.58
C GLU A 103 3.22 -20.99 -15.17
N LEU A 104 4.01 -20.20 -14.44
CA LEU A 104 4.32 -20.45 -13.04
C LEU A 104 3.05 -20.52 -12.17
N LYS A 105 2.05 -19.69 -12.47
CA LYS A 105 0.74 -19.75 -11.80
C LYS A 105 -0.01 -21.07 -12.06
N LYS A 106 0.05 -21.61 -13.28
CA LYS A 106 -0.50 -22.95 -13.57
C LYS A 106 0.21 -24.03 -12.76
N ARG A 107 1.54 -23.96 -12.65
CA ARG A 107 2.35 -24.92 -11.88
C ARG A 107 2.04 -24.86 -10.38
N ILE A 108 1.88 -23.66 -9.81
CA ILE A 108 1.39 -23.48 -8.43
C ILE A 108 0.02 -24.14 -8.23
N ARG A 109 -0.92 -23.96 -9.18
CA ARG A 109 -2.25 -24.61 -9.12
C ARG A 109 -2.13 -26.12 -9.19
N ASN A 110 -1.28 -26.67 -10.06
CA ASN A 110 -1.06 -28.10 -10.16
C ASN A 110 -0.49 -28.69 -8.85
N LYS A 111 0.51 -28.02 -8.26
CA LYS A 111 1.04 -28.39 -6.94
C LYS A 111 -0.05 -28.40 -5.86
N ASN A 112 -0.93 -27.39 -5.85
CA ASN A 112 -2.05 -27.33 -4.91
C ASN A 112 -3.07 -28.45 -5.14
N LYS A 113 -3.37 -28.78 -6.40
CA LYS A 113 -4.22 -29.93 -6.76
C LYS A 113 -3.64 -31.23 -6.24
N MET A 114 -2.34 -31.46 -6.42
CA MET A 114 -1.64 -32.63 -5.88
C MET A 114 -1.67 -32.68 -4.35
N TRP A 115 -1.48 -31.55 -3.68
CA TRP A 115 -1.61 -31.47 -2.21
C TRP A 115 -3.02 -31.87 -1.74
N ASN A 116 -4.07 -31.40 -2.41
CA ASN A 116 -5.44 -31.77 -2.07
C ASN A 116 -5.70 -33.28 -2.30
N LYS A 117 -5.14 -33.86 -3.37
CA LYS A 117 -5.19 -35.31 -3.59
C LYS A 117 -4.49 -36.09 -2.48
N LEU A 118 -3.34 -35.62 -2.01
CA LEU A 118 -2.62 -36.24 -0.89
C LEU A 118 -3.43 -36.21 0.41
N LEU A 119 -4.05 -35.06 0.71
CA LEU A 119 -4.93 -34.92 1.88
C LEU A 119 -6.12 -35.89 1.79
N ALA A 120 -6.79 -35.96 0.64
CA ALA A 120 -7.92 -36.86 0.42
C ALA A 120 -7.52 -38.35 0.56
N ASN A 121 -6.32 -38.70 0.10
CA ASN A 121 -5.76 -40.05 0.21
C ASN A 121 -5.16 -40.35 1.61
N ARG A 122 -5.14 -39.37 2.53
CA ARG A 122 -4.45 -39.47 3.84
C ARG A 122 -2.98 -39.94 3.71
N PHE A 123 -2.30 -39.49 2.66
CA PHE A 123 -0.89 -39.78 2.39
C PHE A 123 -0.54 -41.28 2.24
N ARG A 124 -1.51 -42.16 1.99
CA ARG A 124 -1.26 -43.61 1.86
C ARG A 124 -0.54 -43.99 0.57
N ASN A 125 -0.78 -43.24 -0.51
CA ASN A 125 -0.13 -43.47 -1.80
C ASN A 125 1.28 -42.85 -1.82
N LYS A 126 2.31 -43.71 -1.65
CA LYS A 126 3.73 -43.31 -1.65
C LYS A 126 4.20 -42.71 -2.98
N TYR A 127 3.74 -43.24 -4.11
CA TYR A 127 4.06 -42.69 -5.44
C TYR A 127 3.60 -41.23 -5.56
N LEU A 128 2.36 -40.95 -5.15
CA LEU A 128 1.80 -39.59 -5.19
C LEU A 128 2.56 -38.64 -4.23
N VAL A 129 3.03 -39.13 -3.09
CA VAL A 129 3.85 -38.35 -2.15
C VAL A 129 5.19 -37.97 -2.80
N ASP A 130 5.85 -38.91 -3.46
CA ASP A 130 7.14 -38.67 -4.09
C ASP A 130 7.02 -37.77 -5.32
N GLU A 131 5.97 -37.93 -6.12
CA GLU A 131 5.65 -37.05 -7.24
C GLU A 131 5.39 -35.60 -6.77
N TYR A 132 4.64 -35.43 -5.68
CA TYR A 132 4.42 -34.11 -5.07
C TYR A 132 5.73 -33.47 -4.61
N LYS A 133 6.61 -34.23 -3.96
CA LYS A 133 7.93 -33.73 -3.50
C LYS A 133 8.78 -33.26 -4.68
N ARG A 134 8.84 -34.04 -5.78
CA ARG A 134 9.58 -33.66 -7.00
C ARG A 134 9.00 -32.41 -7.63
N THR A 135 7.68 -32.37 -7.82
CA THR A 135 6.97 -31.22 -8.40
C THR A 135 7.16 -29.96 -7.56
N LYS A 136 7.07 -30.08 -6.22
CA LYS A 136 7.34 -28.96 -5.30
C LYS A 136 8.77 -28.45 -5.44
N LYS A 137 9.77 -29.34 -5.45
CA LYS A 137 11.18 -28.96 -5.58
C LYS A 137 11.45 -28.23 -6.91
N MET A 138 10.91 -28.72 -8.02
CA MET A 138 11.01 -28.07 -9.32
C MET A 138 10.36 -26.68 -9.31
N LEU A 139 9.14 -26.58 -8.77
CA LEU A 139 8.42 -25.32 -8.64
C LEU A 139 9.16 -24.31 -7.77
N ASP A 140 9.72 -24.73 -6.64
CA ASP A 140 10.50 -23.86 -5.76
C ASP A 140 11.74 -23.31 -6.48
N ASN A 141 12.38 -24.11 -7.35
CA ASN A 141 13.50 -23.67 -8.17
C ASN A 141 13.07 -22.66 -9.24
N GLU A 142 11.98 -22.93 -9.97
CA GLU A 142 11.42 -22.02 -10.97
C GLU A 142 11.00 -20.67 -10.36
N ILE A 143 10.39 -20.68 -9.16
CA ILE A 143 10.05 -19.45 -8.43
C ILE A 143 11.31 -18.64 -8.14
N ARG A 144 12.40 -19.28 -7.67
CA ARG A 144 13.66 -18.59 -7.38
C ARG A 144 14.26 -17.97 -8.63
N ILE A 145 14.27 -18.69 -9.74
CA ILE A 145 14.76 -18.19 -11.03
C ILE A 145 13.93 -16.99 -11.46
N SER A 146 12.61 -17.12 -11.46
CA SER A 146 11.68 -16.07 -11.87
C SER A 146 11.80 -14.80 -11.02
N ILE A 147 12.02 -14.92 -9.70
CA ILE A 147 12.29 -13.77 -8.82
C ILE A 147 13.60 -13.10 -9.19
N ARG A 148 14.69 -13.88 -9.37
CA ARG A 148 16.01 -13.34 -9.70
C ARG A 148 16.02 -12.62 -11.05
N GLU A 149 15.37 -13.18 -12.06
CA GLU A 149 15.25 -12.56 -13.39
C GLU A 149 14.52 -11.22 -13.30
N TYR A 150 13.40 -11.18 -12.56
CA TYR A 150 12.67 -9.95 -12.31
C TYR A 150 13.51 -8.91 -11.54
N GLU A 151 14.23 -9.32 -10.49
CA GLU A 151 15.10 -8.42 -9.73
C GLU A 151 16.27 -7.89 -10.57
N LYS A 152 16.84 -8.73 -11.45
CA LYS A 152 17.89 -8.33 -12.39
C LYS A 152 17.37 -7.30 -13.38
N ASP A 153 16.21 -7.55 -14.00
CA ASP A 153 15.55 -6.59 -14.90
C ASP A 153 15.23 -5.27 -14.19
N LEU A 154 14.74 -5.35 -12.94
CA LEU A 154 14.48 -4.18 -12.11
C LEU A 154 15.74 -3.34 -11.87
N CYS A 155 16.88 -3.98 -11.57
CA CYS A 155 18.15 -3.28 -11.37
C CYS A 155 18.66 -2.64 -12.67
N MET A 156 18.49 -3.30 -13.82
CA MET A 156 18.85 -2.73 -15.12
C MET A 156 18.01 -1.47 -15.43
N LYS A 157 16.69 -1.53 -15.18
CA LYS A 157 15.77 -0.39 -15.35
C LYS A 157 16.00 0.73 -14.33
N ALA A 158 16.54 0.40 -13.15
CA ALA A 158 16.81 1.37 -12.09
C ALA A 158 17.85 2.43 -12.48
N LYS A 159 18.72 2.15 -13.46
CA LYS A 159 19.66 3.14 -14.03
C LYS A 159 18.92 4.36 -14.59
N ASN A 160 17.79 4.13 -15.26
CA ASN A 160 16.99 5.19 -15.87
C ASN A 160 15.84 5.65 -14.95
N ASN A 161 15.34 4.76 -14.10
CA ASN A 161 14.25 5.05 -13.17
C ASN A 161 14.49 4.44 -11.78
N PRO A 162 15.25 5.14 -10.91
CA PRO A 162 15.62 4.60 -9.60
C PRO A 162 14.41 4.39 -8.68
N LYS A 163 13.28 5.09 -8.90
CA LYS A 163 12.05 4.93 -8.11
C LYS A 163 11.52 3.49 -8.17
N LEU A 164 11.77 2.75 -9.24
CA LEU A 164 11.35 1.34 -9.37
C LEU A 164 11.99 0.45 -8.31
N LEU A 165 13.31 0.58 -8.13
CA LEU A 165 14.06 -0.18 -7.13
C LEU A 165 13.67 0.25 -5.72
N PHE A 166 13.63 1.55 -5.43
CA PHE A 166 13.22 2.03 -4.11
C PHE A 166 11.79 1.61 -3.75
N SER A 167 10.87 1.63 -4.71
CA SER A 167 9.50 1.16 -4.52
C SER A 167 9.44 -0.34 -4.22
N TYR A 168 10.27 -1.15 -4.88
CA TYR A 168 10.39 -2.58 -4.61
C TYR A 168 10.96 -2.86 -3.21
N VAL A 169 12.07 -2.22 -2.85
CA VAL A 169 12.70 -2.35 -1.52
C VAL A 169 11.73 -1.91 -0.42
N LYS A 170 11.09 -0.75 -0.57
CA LYS A 170 10.09 -0.24 0.39
C LYS A 170 8.91 -1.19 0.60
N ARG A 171 8.50 -1.93 -0.44
CA ARG A 171 7.45 -2.97 -0.31
C ARG A 171 7.92 -4.21 0.44
N ARG A 172 9.21 -4.54 0.39
CA ARG A 172 9.80 -5.72 1.05
C ARG A 172 10.29 -5.45 2.47
N GLN A 173 10.50 -4.18 2.83
CA GLN A 173 10.82 -3.79 4.20
C GLN A 173 9.67 -4.12 5.15
N PHE A 174 9.97 -4.90 6.19
CA PHE A 174 9.02 -5.24 7.25
C PHE A 174 8.75 -4.05 8.16
N VAL A 175 9.82 -3.34 8.52
CA VAL A 175 9.75 -2.11 9.32
C VAL A 175 9.40 -0.96 8.40
N LYS A 176 8.22 -0.37 8.61
CA LYS A 176 7.89 0.92 8.02
C LYS A 176 8.29 1.96 9.05
N GLU A 177 9.37 2.68 8.76
CA GLU A 177 9.78 3.80 9.58
C GLU A 177 8.61 4.79 9.68
N ARG A 178 8.30 5.16 10.93
CA ARG A 178 7.32 6.17 11.28
C ARG A 178 8.03 7.11 12.22
N ILE A 179 7.72 8.40 12.12
CA ILE A 179 8.13 9.38 13.13
C ILE A 179 7.48 8.90 14.44
N ARG A 180 8.32 8.48 15.40
CA ARG A 180 7.86 7.99 16.71
C ARG A 180 7.81 9.10 17.73
N THR A 181 8.73 10.05 17.61
CA THR A 181 8.87 11.16 18.53
C THR A 181 9.30 12.42 17.77
N LEU A 182 8.88 13.59 18.27
CA LEU A 182 9.34 14.90 17.81
C LEU A 182 9.65 15.76 19.03
N GLN A 183 10.64 16.64 18.89
CA GLN A 183 10.91 17.65 19.90
C GLN A 183 10.17 18.94 19.54
N ASP A 184 9.46 19.50 20.50
CA ASP A 184 8.79 20.79 20.36
C ASP A 184 9.79 21.95 20.54
N LYS A 185 9.37 23.18 20.24
CA LYS A 185 10.12 24.44 20.43
C LYS A 185 10.66 24.63 21.84
N ASP A 186 9.96 24.09 22.85
CA ASP A 186 10.35 24.13 24.26
C ASP A 186 11.33 23.02 24.66
N GLY A 187 11.81 22.24 23.68
CA GLY A 187 12.73 21.13 23.91
C GLY A 187 12.08 19.86 24.47
N LYS A 188 10.74 19.83 24.61
CA LYS A 188 10.00 18.66 25.13
C LYS A 188 9.78 17.61 24.04
N VAL A 189 10.01 16.35 24.38
CA VAL A 189 9.77 15.21 23.47
C VAL A 189 8.29 14.84 23.50
N LYS A 190 7.67 14.79 22.32
CA LYS A 190 6.30 14.37 22.07
C LYS A 190 6.30 13.00 21.42
N GLU A 191 5.54 12.06 21.97
CA GLU A 191 5.44 10.68 21.47
C GLU A 191 4.05 10.35 20.93
N GLU A 192 3.02 11.07 21.38
CA GLU A 192 1.66 10.85 20.94
C GLU A 192 1.41 11.45 19.56
N LEU A 193 0.68 10.73 18.70
CA LEU A 193 0.45 11.14 17.30
C LEU A 193 -0.19 12.52 17.19
N ASN A 194 -1.13 12.86 18.07
CA ASN A 194 -1.81 14.15 18.04
C ASN A 194 -0.85 15.29 18.39
N GLU A 195 0.01 15.10 19.40
CA GLU A 195 1.02 16.07 19.79
C GLU A 195 2.08 16.25 18.70
N ILE A 196 2.55 15.15 18.10
CA ILE A 196 3.47 15.15 16.96
C ILE A 196 2.87 15.95 15.79
N CYS A 197 1.60 15.72 15.47
CA CYS A 197 0.89 16.50 14.44
C CYS A 197 0.79 17.99 14.80
N GLN A 198 0.54 18.31 16.06
CA GLN A 198 0.48 19.69 16.51
C GLN A 198 1.83 20.40 16.38
N VAL A 199 2.93 19.76 16.80
CA VAL A 199 4.29 20.30 16.63
C VAL A 199 4.61 20.56 15.16
N LEU A 200 4.23 19.64 14.26
CA LEU A 200 4.40 19.82 12.82
C LEU A 200 3.55 20.98 12.28
N ASN A 201 2.30 21.10 12.72
CA ASN A 201 1.42 22.19 12.32
C ASN A 201 1.93 23.55 12.81
N GLU A 202 2.45 23.63 14.04
CA GLU A 202 3.03 24.86 14.59
C GLU A 202 4.28 25.29 13.81
N GLN A 203 5.16 24.35 13.46
CA GLN A 203 6.31 24.65 12.60
C GLN A 203 5.90 25.03 11.18
N PHE A 204 4.88 24.37 10.61
CA PHE A 204 4.39 24.76 9.29
C PHE A 204 3.72 26.15 9.32
N LYS A 205 3.05 26.48 10.43
CA LYS A 205 2.46 27.80 10.64
C LYS A 205 3.51 28.91 10.71
N SER A 206 4.64 28.65 11.38
CA SER A 206 5.67 29.67 11.64
C SER A 206 6.37 30.19 10.38
N VAL A 207 6.42 29.38 9.33
CA VAL A 207 7.05 29.75 8.04
C VAL A 207 6.11 30.47 7.08
N PHE A 208 4.83 30.63 7.40
CA PHE A 208 3.91 31.41 6.57
C PHE A 208 4.21 32.90 6.68
N VAL A 209 4.46 33.52 5.53
CA VAL A 209 4.58 34.97 5.39
C VAL A 209 3.23 35.59 5.69
N HIS A 210 3.20 36.58 6.58
CA HIS A 210 2.02 37.41 6.78
C HIS A 210 1.99 38.46 5.67
N GLU A 211 1.28 38.16 4.59
CA GLU A 211 1.08 39.11 3.50
C GLU A 211 0.25 40.29 4.01
N ASN A 212 0.75 41.51 3.82
CA ASN A 212 -0.02 42.70 4.12
C ASN A 212 -1.09 42.84 3.03
N PRO A 213 -2.40 42.86 3.38
CA PRO A 213 -3.48 42.97 2.40
C PRO A 213 -3.38 44.23 1.53
N ASN A 214 -2.62 45.24 1.96
CA ASN A 214 -2.35 46.46 1.19
C ASN A 214 -1.28 46.29 0.08
N ASN A 215 -0.58 45.15 0.03
CA ASN A 215 0.54 44.90 -0.87
C ASN A 215 0.26 43.77 -1.87
N ILE A 216 -1.02 43.39 -2.02
CA ILE A 216 -1.46 42.40 -3.00
C ILE A 216 -1.63 43.13 -4.35
N PRO A 217 -0.88 42.76 -5.40
CA PRO A 217 -1.05 43.38 -6.71
C PRO A 217 -2.46 43.10 -7.22
N ILE A 218 -3.18 44.17 -7.56
CA ILE A 218 -4.48 44.07 -8.24
C ILE A 218 -4.17 43.60 -9.66
N LEU A 219 -4.73 42.45 -10.04
CA LEU A 219 -4.68 41.97 -11.42
C LEU A 219 -5.58 42.88 -12.27
N GLU A 220 -4.96 43.69 -13.13
CA GLU A 220 -5.65 44.35 -14.26
C GLU A 220 -6.04 43.35 -15.35
#